data_AF-A0AAE4F2A4-F1
#
_entry.id   AF-A0AAE4F2A4-F1
#
_cell.length_a   1.000
_cell.length_b   1.000
_cell.length_c   1.000
_cell.angle_alpha   90.00
_cell.angle_beta   90.00
_cell.angle_gamma   90.00
#
_symmetry.space_group_name_H-M   'P 1'
#
loop_
_entity.id
_entity.type
_entity.pdbx_description
1 polymer ?
#
loop_
_entity_poly.entity_id
_entity_poly.type
_entity_poly.pdbx_seq_one_letter_code
_entity_poly.pdbx_strand_id
1 'polypeptide(L)'
;MLGYEKTSDTQRSEASKQSEVGYKNMSLEINDRDLELRIKGHLYEIRETNGEVMGGEQGYPMAERGYQSTLQSVASCANEEVLDAVADHIKDRMRNTGERPENRKVRRTARKLVSEAGYPPNQYLNRA
;
A
#
# COMPACT_ATOMS: atom_id res chain seq x y z
N MET A 1 40.14 -44.08 31.41
CA MET A 1 40.41 -43.58 30.04
C MET A 1 39.14 -43.74 29.22
N LEU A 2 38.68 -42.62 28.64
CA LEU A 2 38.10 -42.45 27.29
C LEU A 2 37.09 -43.51 26.79
N GLY A 3 35.89 -43.18 26.30
CA GLY A 3 35.30 -41.89 25.97
C GLY A 3 33.91 -42.15 25.37
N TYR A 4 32.95 -41.30 25.73
CA TYR A 4 31.61 -41.28 25.17
C TYR A 4 31.67 -40.72 23.74
N GLU A 5 31.28 -41.50 22.74
CA GLU A 5 31.10 -41.01 21.38
C GLU A 5 29.83 -40.15 21.30
N LYS A 6 30.04 -38.87 21.00
CA LYS A 6 29.02 -37.84 20.82
C LYS A 6 28.36 -38.02 19.46
N THR A 7 27.09 -38.42 19.44
CA THR A 7 26.20 -38.24 18.29
C THR A 7 25.49 -36.89 18.41
N SER A 8 26.02 -35.85 17.78
CA SER A 8 25.28 -34.64 17.40
C SER A 8 26.26 -33.62 16.85
N ASP A 9 25.98 -33.09 15.66
CA ASP A 9 26.23 -31.68 15.26
C ASP A 9 26.60 -31.48 13.79
N THR A 10 26.69 -32.53 12.96
CA THR A 10 27.04 -32.35 11.53
C THR A 10 25.85 -32.30 10.57
N GLN A 11 24.62 -32.62 11.01
CA GLN A 11 23.44 -32.61 10.11
C GLN A 11 22.51 -31.40 10.25
N ARG A 12 22.89 -30.39 11.06
CA ARG A 12 22.08 -29.17 11.23
C ARG A 12 22.58 -27.96 10.43
N SER A 13 23.71 -28.08 9.73
CA SER A 13 24.32 -26.97 8.98
C SER A 13 23.92 -26.90 7.50
N GLU A 14 23.20 -27.89 6.96
CA GLU A 14 22.80 -27.91 5.55
C GLU A 14 21.37 -27.42 5.31
N ALA A 15 20.53 -27.38 6.36
CA ALA A 15 19.16 -26.84 6.26
C ALA A 15 19.09 -25.30 6.32
N SER A 16 20.20 -24.61 6.57
CA SER A 16 20.24 -23.14 6.74
C SER A 16 20.72 -22.37 5.51
N LYS A 17 20.95 -23.03 4.36
CA LYS A 17 21.45 -22.39 3.13
C LYS A 17 20.41 -22.27 2.01
N GLN A 18 19.12 -22.35 2.33
CA GLN A 18 18.03 -22.27 1.34
C GLN A 18 17.03 -21.13 1.56
N SER A 19 17.29 -20.17 2.45
CA SER A 19 16.40 -19.01 2.65
C SER A 19 16.96 -17.66 2.18
N GLU A 20 18.14 -17.64 1.55
CA GLU A 20 18.73 -16.41 0.99
C GLU A 20 18.77 -16.47 -0.54
N VAL A 21 17.60 -16.45 -1.17
CA VAL A 21 17.51 -15.91 -2.54
C VAL A 21 16.45 -14.84 -2.48
N GLY A 22 16.94 -13.62 -2.28
CA GLY A 22 16.13 -12.43 -2.08
C GLY A 22 15.07 -12.29 -3.16
N TYR A 23 13.90 -11.82 -2.73
CA TYR A 23 12.99 -11.10 -3.59
C TYR A 23 13.78 -9.94 -4.19
N LYS A 24 14.39 -10.23 -5.34
CA LYS A 24 15.03 -9.26 -6.20
C LYS A 24 13.89 -8.34 -6.57
N ASN A 25 13.81 -7.20 -5.87
CA ASN A 25 12.97 -6.08 -6.20
C ASN A 25 13.20 -5.78 -7.67
N MET A 26 12.36 -6.37 -8.51
CA MET A 26 12.21 -6.00 -9.90
C MET A 26 11.21 -4.85 -9.88
N SER A 27 11.54 -3.81 -9.11
CA SER A 27 11.01 -2.49 -9.34
C SER A 27 11.57 -2.10 -10.71
N LEU A 28 10.77 -2.30 -11.75
CA LEU A 28 10.89 -1.46 -12.94
C LEU A 28 11.01 -0.03 -12.40
N GLU A 29 12.06 0.70 -12.76
CA GLU A 29 12.17 2.12 -12.41
C GLU A 29 10.99 2.84 -13.10
N ILE A 30 9.87 2.90 -12.42
CA ILE A 30 8.70 3.64 -12.86
C ILE A 30 9.11 5.10 -12.79
N ASN A 31 9.17 5.75 -13.95
CA ASN A 31 9.46 7.17 -14.03
C ASN A 31 8.39 7.96 -13.25
N ASP A 32 8.79 9.04 -12.58
CA ASP A 32 7.89 9.98 -11.89
C ASP A 32 6.65 10.34 -12.73
N ARG A 33 6.81 10.42 -14.06
CA ARG A 33 5.73 10.67 -15.01
C ARG A 33 4.69 9.54 -15.08
N ASP A 34 5.11 8.29 -15.05
CA ASP A 34 4.21 7.14 -15.11
C ASP A 34 3.40 7.02 -13.80
N LEU A 35 4.06 7.27 -12.66
CA LEU A 35 3.40 7.40 -11.35
C LEU A 35 2.40 8.56 -11.33
N GLU A 36 2.78 9.72 -11.88
CA GLU A 36 1.87 10.87 -11.99
C GLU A 36 0.62 10.53 -12.83
N LEU A 37 0.81 9.89 -13.98
CA LEU A 37 -0.29 9.46 -14.86
C LEU A 37 -1.17 8.42 -14.18
N ARG A 38 -0.59 7.48 -13.43
CA ARG A 38 -1.34 6.48 -12.66
C ARG A 38 -2.20 7.14 -11.57
N ILE A 39 -1.65 8.09 -10.80
CA ILE A 39 -2.42 8.84 -9.80
C ILE A 39 -3.57 9.59 -10.48
N LYS A 40 -3.32 10.25 -11.62
CA LYS A 40 -4.37 10.95 -12.37
C LYS A 40 -5.45 9.99 -12.89
N GLY A 41 -5.07 8.81 -13.37
CA GLY A 41 -5.99 7.75 -13.78
C GLY A 41 -6.91 7.32 -12.64
N HIS A 42 -6.35 7.01 -11.47
CA HIS A 42 -7.14 6.65 -10.29
C HIS A 42 -8.07 7.76 -9.83
N LEU A 43 -7.63 9.02 -9.86
CA LEU A 43 -8.47 10.16 -9.50
C LEU A 43 -9.63 10.35 -10.50
N TYR A 44 -9.40 10.10 -11.78
CA TYR A 44 -10.46 10.09 -12.78
C TYR A 44 -11.50 8.99 -12.48
N GLU A 45 -11.06 7.77 -12.21
CA GLU A 45 -11.97 6.66 -11.87
C GLU A 45 -12.75 6.89 -10.56
N ILE A 46 -12.11 7.49 -9.55
CA ILE A 46 -12.75 7.89 -8.30
C ILE A 46 -13.82 8.96 -8.57
N ARG A 47 -13.55 9.90 -9.49
CA ARG A 47 -14.52 10.93 -9.89
C ARG A 47 -15.74 10.34 -10.57
N GLU A 48 -15.54 9.42 -11.50
CA GLU A 48 -16.63 8.69 -12.17
C GLU A 48 -17.46 7.92 -11.14
N THR A 49 -16.81 7.18 -10.25
CA THR A 49 -17.48 6.44 -9.17
C THR A 49 -18.26 7.37 -8.24
N ASN A 50 -17.73 8.57 -7.96
CA ASN A 50 -18.44 9.56 -7.16
C ASN A 50 -19.72 10.08 -7.83
N GLY A 51 -19.84 10.06 -9.16
CA GLY A 51 -21.06 10.46 -9.87
C GLY A 51 -22.29 9.63 -9.48
N GLU A 52 -22.06 8.44 -8.93
CA GLU A 52 -23.09 7.48 -8.50
C GLU A 52 -23.37 7.55 -6.98
N VAL A 53 -22.65 8.39 -6.24
CA VAL A 53 -22.73 8.48 -4.78
C VAL A 53 -23.82 9.47 -4.35
N MET A 54 -24.69 9.06 -3.41
CA MET A 54 -25.81 9.89 -2.92
C MET A 54 -25.35 11.08 -2.07
N GLY A 55 -24.11 11.05 -1.54
CA GLY A 55 -23.56 12.11 -0.71
C GLY A 55 -22.54 11.62 0.31
N GLY A 56 -22.15 12.50 1.23
CA GLY A 56 -21.25 12.20 2.34
C GLY A 56 -21.01 13.47 3.18
N GLU A 57 -20.47 13.32 4.39
CA GLU A 57 -20.27 14.44 5.33
C GLU A 57 -19.31 15.52 4.79
N GLN A 58 -18.31 15.12 4.03
CA GLN A 58 -17.42 16.04 3.31
C GLN A 58 -18.02 16.40 1.94
N GLY A 59 -17.70 17.56 1.36
CA GLY A 59 -18.00 17.86 -0.05
C GLY A 59 -17.00 17.19 -1.01
N TYR A 60 -17.41 16.88 -2.26
CA TYR A 60 -16.54 16.14 -3.20
C TYR A 60 -15.19 16.82 -3.45
N PRO A 61 -15.11 18.16 -3.65
CA PRO A 61 -13.82 18.82 -3.85
C PRO A 61 -12.84 18.63 -2.69
N MET A 62 -13.33 18.55 -1.45
CA MET A 62 -12.49 18.30 -0.28
C MET A 62 -12.08 16.84 -0.15
N ALA A 63 -12.97 15.91 -0.52
CA ALA A 63 -12.67 14.49 -0.59
C ALA A 63 -11.57 14.21 -1.62
N GLU A 64 -11.75 14.69 -2.85
CA GLU A 64 -10.82 14.48 -3.97
C GLU A 64 -9.40 14.98 -3.63
N ARG A 65 -9.27 16.17 -3.05
CA ARG A 65 -7.96 16.71 -2.60
C ARG A 65 -7.28 15.82 -1.56
N GLY A 66 -8.06 15.25 -0.63
CA GLY A 66 -7.51 14.37 0.40
C GLY A 66 -7.13 13.00 -0.15
N TYR A 67 -7.90 12.45 -1.08
CA TYR A 67 -7.55 11.24 -1.81
C TYR A 67 -6.28 11.45 -2.62
N GLN A 68 -6.20 12.52 -3.41
CA GLN A 68 -5.00 12.89 -4.17
C GLN A 68 -3.76 12.96 -3.27
N SER A 69 -3.86 13.69 -2.15
CA SER A 69 -2.75 13.82 -1.20
C SER A 69 -2.33 12.47 -0.60
N THR A 70 -3.30 11.57 -0.36
CA THR A 70 -3.02 10.23 0.15
C THR A 70 -2.33 9.36 -0.92
N LEU A 71 -2.82 9.38 -2.16
CA LEU A 71 -2.23 8.64 -3.27
C LEU A 71 -0.80 9.11 -3.58
N GLN A 72 -0.57 10.43 -3.65
CA GLN A 72 0.77 11.01 -3.78
C GLN A 72 1.70 10.59 -2.64
N SER A 73 1.18 10.57 -1.43
CA SER A 73 1.93 10.16 -0.25
C SER A 73 2.33 8.68 -0.31
N VAL A 74 1.42 7.79 -0.73
CA VAL A 74 1.71 6.37 -0.96
C VAL A 74 2.75 6.19 -2.05
N ALA A 75 2.57 6.84 -3.20
CA ALA A 75 3.51 6.83 -4.32
C ALA A 75 4.93 7.24 -3.92
N SER A 76 5.08 8.16 -2.95
CA SER A 76 6.40 8.60 -2.48
C SER A 76 7.11 7.64 -1.51
N CYS A 77 6.41 6.65 -0.94
CA CYS A 77 6.97 5.78 0.10
C CYS A 77 6.74 4.28 -0.10
N ALA A 78 5.95 3.88 -1.09
CA ALA A 78 5.64 2.49 -1.42
C ALA A 78 5.63 2.27 -2.95
N ASN A 79 5.31 1.06 -3.38
CA ASN A 79 5.23 0.69 -4.79
C ASN A 79 3.84 0.96 -5.41
N GLU A 80 3.74 0.69 -6.71
CA GLU A 80 2.51 0.86 -7.50
C GLU A 80 1.36 -0.05 -7.05
N GLU A 81 1.65 -1.26 -6.58
CA GLU A 81 0.63 -2.22 -6.13
C GLU A 81 -0.10 -1.69 -4.88
N VAL A 82 0.64 -1.09 -3.94
CA VAL A 82 0.05 -0.47 -2.75
C VAL A 82 -0.76 0.78 -3.12
N LEU A 83 -0.28 1.56 -4.10
CA LEU A 83 -1.01 2.70 -4.63
C LEU A 83 -2.36 2.27 -5.21
N ASP A 84 -2.35 1.25 -6.07
CA ASP A 84 -3.55 0.70 -6.71
C ASP A 84 -4.52 0.17 -5.66
N ALA A 85 -4.03 -0.60 -4.68
CA ALA A 85 -4.85 -1.14 -3.59
C ALA A 85 -5.56 -0.04 -2.77
N VAL A 86 -4.90 1.10 -2.55
CA VAL A 86 -5.52 2.25 -1.87
C VAL A 86 -6.59 2.89 -2.73
N ALA A 87 -6.35 3.06 -4.03
CA ALA A 87 -7.34 3.61 -4.95
C ALA A 87 -8.57 2.69 -5.07
N ASP A 88 -8.36 1.38 -5.18
CA ASP A 88 -9.41 0.37 -5.22
C ASP A 88 -10.23 0.37 -3.93
N HIS A 89 -9.58 0.47 -2.77
CA HIS A 89 -10.29 0.62 -1.50
C HIS A 89 -11.23 1.84 -1.49
N ILE A 90 -10.81 2.98 -2.05
CA ILE A 90 -11.66 4.18 -2.12
C ILE A 90 -12.90 3.90 -3.00
N LYS A 91 -12.68 3.38 -4.22
CA LYS A 91 -13.73 3.06 -5.19
C LYS A 91 -14.72 2.03 -4.64
N ASP A 92 -14.21 0.95 -4.05
CA ASP A 92 -15.02 -0.11 -3.48
C ASP A 92 -15.83 0.36 -2.28
N ARG A 93 -15.28 1.24 -1.44
CA ARG A 93 -16.06 1.85 -0.35
C ARG A 93 -17.22 2.67 -0.91
N MET A 94 -16.97 3.50 -1.92
CA MET A 94 -18.03 4.29 -2.56
C MET A 94 -19.14 3.40 -3.14
N ARG A 95 -18.78 2.35 -3.89
CA ARG A 95 -19.74 1.44 -4.53
C ARG A 95 -20.56 0.66 -3.49
N ASN A 96 -19.91 0.15 -2.46
CA ASN A 96 -20.55 -0.74 -1.49
C ASN A 96 -21.42 0.02 -0.48
N THR A 97 -21.07 1.25 -0.11
CA THR A 97 -21.83 2.02 0.87
C THR A 97 -22.70 3.10 0.26
N GLY A 98 -22.50 3.44 -1.03
CA GLY A 98 -23.15 4.58 -1.66
C GLY A 98 -22.72 5.92 -1.05
N GLU A 99 -21.58 5.94 -0.33
CA GLU A 99 -21.08 7.10 0.41
C GLU A 99 -19.57 7.28 0.18
N ARG A 100 -19.12 8.54 0.23
CA ARG A 100 -17.70 8.85 0.11
C ARG A 100 -16.93 8.53 1.40
N PRO A 101 -15.86 7.73 1.35
CA PRO A 101 -15.05 7.48 2.54
C PRO A 101 -14.34 8.76 2.99
N GLU A 102 -14.40 9.08 4.28
CA GLU A 102 -13.69 10.24 4.84
C GLU A 102 -12.18 10.18 4.58
N ASN A 103 -11.56 11.33 4.31
CA ASN A 103 -10.12 11.45 4.09
C ASN A 103 -9.28 10.85 5.22
N ARG A 104 -9.74 10.98 6.48
CA ARG A 104 -9.05 10.40 7.64
C ARG A 104 -9.05 8.87 7.59
N LYS A 105 -10.20 8.26 7.27
CA LYS A 105 -10.34 6.81 7.13
C LYS A 105 -9.46 6.28 6.00
N VAL A 106 -9.50 6.92 4.83
CA VAL A 106 -8.66 6.57 3.67
C VAL A 106 -7.17 6.61 4.03
N ARG A 107 -6.71 7.68 4.69
CA ARG A 107 -5.31 7.81 5.11
C ARG A 107 -4.88 6.75 6.12
N ARG A 108 -5.76 6.40 7.06
CA ARG A 108 -5.51 5.33 8.03
C ARG A 108 -5.39 3.97 7.33
N THR A 109 -6.26 3.69 6.36
CA THR A 109 -6.17 2.48 5.54
C THR A 109 -4.89 2.46 4.71
N ALA A 110 -4.53 3.58 4.07
CA ALA A 110 -3.30 3.68 3.30
C ALA A 110 -2.05 3.42 4.16
N ARG A 111 -1.98 4.02 5.35
CA ARG A 111 -0.91 3.74 6.32
C ARG A 111 -0.80 2.24 6.64
N LYS A 112 -1.94 1.60 6.87
CA LYS A 112 -2.01 0.16 7.15
C LYS A 112 -1.46 -0.67 5.98
N LEU A 113 -1.95 -0.42 4.76
CA LEU A 113 -1.54 -1.15 3.56
C LEU A 113 -0.04 -0.97 3.26
N VAL A 114 0.49 0.24 3.42
CA VAL A 114 1.93 0.55 3.30
C VAL A 114 2.75 -0.27 4.30
N SER A 115 2.35 -0.31 5.57
CA SER A 115 3.03 -1.11 6.59
C SER A 115 2.93 -2.61 6.37
N GLU A 116 1.77 -3.11 5.95
CA GLU A 116 1.56 -4.55 5.66
C GLU A 116 2.39 -5.02 4.47
N ALA A 117 2.64 -4.14 3.50
CA ALA A 117 3.53 -4.39 2.37
C ALA A 117 5.03 -4.22 2.70
N GLY A 118 5.39 -3.94 3.95
CA GLY A 118 6.78 -3.83 4.41
C GLY A 118 7.44 -2.47 4.16
N TYR A 119 6.67 -1.47 3.73
CA TYR A 119 7.17 -0.10 3.53
C TYR A 119 6.96 0.76 4.78
N PRO A 120 7.90 1.67 5.11
CA PRO A 120 7.73 2.61 6.21
C PRO A 120 6.77 3.76 5.81
N PRO A 121 5.64 3.98 6.51
CA PRO A 121 4.75 5.09 6.19
C PRO A 121 5.41 6.45 6.47
N ASN A 122 5.22 7.40 5.55
CA ASN A 122 5.77 8.75 5.71
C ASN A 122 4.98 9.61 6.73
N GLN A 123 5.48 10.83 6.95
CA GLN A 123 4.90 11.76 7.93
C GLN A 123 3.43 12.11 7.63
N TYR A 124 3.03 12.22 6.37
CA TYR A 124 1.65 12.52 6.02
C TYR A 124 0.71 11.39 6.42
N LEU A 125 1.08 10.14 6.16
CA LEU A 125 0.30 8.95 6.53
C LEU A 125 0.24 8.75 8.05
N ASN A 126 1.33 9.06 8.75
CA ASN A 126 1.39 8.93 10.22
C ASN A 126 0.52 9.95 10.98
N ARG A 127 0.04 11.01 10.32
CA ARG A 127 -0.89 12.01 10.91
C ARG A 127 -2.37 11.60 10.87
N ALA A 128 -2.68 10.35 10.51
CA ALA A 128 -4.05 9.83 10.37
C ALA A 128 -4.84 9.72 11.69
#